data_AF-Q6A7R9-F1
#
_entry.id   AF-Q6A7R9-F1
#
_cell.length_a   1.000
_cell.length_b   1.000
_cell.length_c   1.000
_cell.angle_alpha   90.00
_cell.angle_beta   90.00
_cell.angle_gamma   90.00
#
_symmetry.space_group_name_H-M   'P 1'
#
loop_
_entity.id
_entity.type
_entity.pdbx_description
1 polymer ?
#
loop_
_entity_poly.entity_id
_entity_poly.type
_entity_poly.pdbx_seq_one_letter_code
_entity_poly.pdbx_strand_id
1 'polypeptide(L)'
;MGGFRSLGIRPIISRVITEPTAPTRRRIKKRHLIEFIKFGVVGGSGFLVNIIVAIIMNKANGGTEHAQDILFNLAGTRWNFRFTSLVWLVGFVVANITNFQLNRSWTFKREYRRGWWREFWPFFAVGSIAAIIGMFIKIFFTNPTSPIYLPEPWFNEGRGIQSREYWSQIFAIIVTMPINFVVNKLWTFRAVKHSGELPMVASAVVPESYDDGDAAESR
;
A
#
# COMPACT_ATOMS: atom_id res chain seq x y z
N MET A 1 -52.54 -9.71 53.31
CA MET A 1 -52.09 -10.61 52.22
C MET A 1 -52.33 -9.86 50.92
N GLY A 2 -51.35 -9.23 50.27
CA GLY A 2 -50.10 -9.78 49.73
C GLY A 2 -50.35 -10.20 48.28
N GLY A 3 -49.71 -9.70 47.22
CA GLY A 3 -48.55 -8.81 47.14
C GLY A 3 -48.34 -8.29 45.71
N PHE A 4 -47.51 -7.24 45.65
CA PHE A 4 -46.99 -6.57 44.47
C PHE A 4 -46.32 -7.53 43.47
N ARG A 5 -46.60 -7.39 42.17
CA ARG A 5 -45.76 -7.95 41.10
C ARG A 5 -44.90 -6.84 40.51
N SER A 6 -43.61 -6.93 40.83
CA SER A 6 -42.49 -6.10 40.40
C SER A 6 -42.37 -6.02 38.86
N LEU A 7 -42.27 -4.79 38.33
CA LEU A 7 -41.75 -4.50 37.00
C LEU A 7 -40.23 -4.69 37.00
N GLY A 8 -39.77 -5.82 36.45
CA GLY A 8 -38.35 -6.08 36.23
C GLY A 8 -37.80 -5.27 35.05
N ILE A 9 -37.15 -4.15 35.37
CA ILE A 9 -36.31 -3.38 34.44
C ILE A 9 -35.13 -4.28 34.03
N ARG A 10 -35.00 -4.58 32.73
CA ARG A 10 -33.81 -5.26 32.19
C ARG A 10 -32.64 -4.29 32.16
N PRO A 11 -31.48 -4.58 32.75
CA PRO A 11 -30.33 -3.70 32.63
C PRO A 11 -29.78 -3.75 31.21
N ILE A 12 -29.73 -2.59 30.57
CA ILE A 12 -29.00 -2.35 29.33
C ILE A 12 -27.52 -2.58 29.67
N ILE A 13 -26.94 -3.66 29.16
CA ILE A 13 -25.51 -3.93 29.26
C ILE A 13 -24.79 -2.79 28.54
N SER A 14 -24.25 -1.86 29.32
CA SER A 14 -23.31 -0.86 28.85
C SER A 14 -22.09 -1.60 28.30
N ARG A 15 -21.88 -1.53 26.98
CA ARG A 15 -20.60 -1.92 26.40
C ARG A 15 -19.56 -0.92 26.90
N VAL A 16 -18.88 -1.28 27.99
CA VAL A 16 -17.65 -0.59 28.39
C VAL A 16 -16.68 -0.75 27.23
N ILE A 17 -16.44 0.34 26.50
CA ILE A 17 -15.31 0.43 25.57
C ILE A 17 -14.08 0.47 26.48
N THR A 18 -13.55 -0.70 26.84
CA THR A 18 -12.33 -0.80 27.61
C THR A 18 -11.21 -0.24 26.77
N GLU A 19 -10.60 0.87 27.23
CA GLU A 19 -9.40 1.38 26.58
C GLU A 19 -8.33 0.29 26.61
N PRO A 20 -7.65 0.02 25.48
CA PRO A 20 -6.67 -1.04 25.41
C PRO A 20 -5.52 -0.74 26.39
N THR A 21 -5.26 -1.69 27.29
CA THR A 21 -4.20 -1.62 28.29
C THR A 21 -2.84 -1.30 27.65
N ALA A 22 -1.96 -0.60 28.38
CA ALA A 22 -0.62 -0.22 27.93
C ALA A 22 0.19 -1.33 27.19
N PRO A 23 0.21 -2.62 27.66
CA PRO A 23 0.87 -3.70 26.92
C PRO A 23 0.21 -4.02 25.57
N THR A 24 -1.12 -3.95 25.49
CA THR A 24 -1.90 -4.13 24.25
C THR A 24 -1.59 -3.03 23.23
N ARG A 25 -1.51 -1.77 23.69
CA ARG A 25 -1.13 -0.62 22.85
C ARG A 25 0.29 -0.76 22.28
N ARG A 26 1.24 -1.28 23.08
CA ARG A 26 2.63 -1.53 22.65
C ARG A 26 2.73 -2.64 21.60
N ARG A 27 1.92 -3.70 21.73
CA ARG A 27 1.87 -4.82 20.78
C ARG A 27 1.28 -4.41 19.42
N ILE A 28 0.24 -3.57 19.42
CA ILE A 28 -0.37 -2.99 18.20
C ILE A 28 0.63 -2.10 17.45
N LYS A 29 1.35 -1.22 18.16
CA LYS A 29 2.38 -0.35 17.57
C LYS A 29 3.50 -1.17 16.89
N LYS A 30 3.99 -2.23 17.53
CA LYS A 30 5.03 -3.11 16.94
C LYS A 30 4.55 -3.80 15.66
N ARG A 31 3.29 -4.25 15.61
CA ARG A 31 2.72 -4.93 14.43
C ARG A 31 2.62 -3.99 13.22
N HIS A 32 2.15 -2.76 13.43
CA HIS A 32 2.07 -1.78 12.34
C HIS A 32 3.45 -1.33 11.83
N LEU A 33 4.47 -1.30 12.69
CA LEU A 33 5.84 -1.00 12.29
C LEU A 33 6.43 -2.12 11.40
N ILE A 34 6.21 -3.38 11.77
CA ILE A 34 6.68 -4.53 10.97
C ILE A 34 5.98 -4.56 9.59
N GLU A 35 4.67 -4.27 9.55
CA GLU A 35 3.92 -4.14 8.29
C GLU A 35 4.47 -3.01 7.41
N PHE A 36 4.83 -1.87 8.01
CA PHE A 36 5.45 -0.75 7.29
C PHE A 36 6.82 -1.12 6.73
N ILE A 37 7.67 -1.81 7.49
CA ILE A 37 8.99 -2.24 7.03
C ILE A 37 8.86 -3.27 5.89
N LYS A 38 7.99 -4.27 6.02
CA LYS A 38 7.76 -5.26 4.94
C LYS A 38 7.24 -4.58 3.68
N PHE A 39 6.31 -3.64 3.81
CA PHE A 39 5.87 -2.84 2.68
C PHE A 39 6.99 -1.98 2.10
N GLY A 40 7.84 -1.38 2.94
CA GLY A 40 9.00 -0.60 2.50
C GLY A 40 10.00 -1.46 1.72
N VAL A 41 10.23 -2.71 2.14
CA VAL A 41 11.11 -3.65 1.42
C VAL A 41 10.50 -4.04 0.07
N VAL A 42 9.20 -4.38 0.03
CA VAL A 42 8.54 -4.72 -1.24
C VAL A 42 8.45 -3.49 -2.15
N GLY A 43 8.01 -2.35 -1.63
CA GLY A 43 7.95 -1.08 -2.37
C GLY A 43 9.31 -0.63 -2.88
N GLY A 44 10.37 -0.81 -2.09
CA GLY A 44 11.76 -0.57 -2.48
C GLY A 44 12.20 -1.45 -3.65
N SER A 45 11.78 -2.71 -3.68
CA SER A 45 12.08 -3.59 -4.82
C SER A 45 11.39 -3.13 -6.11
N GLY A 46 10.13 -2.72 -6.05
CA GLY A 46 9.45 -2.13 -7.21
C GLY A 46 10.06 -0.81 -7.64
N PHE A 47 10.54 0.01 -6.71
CA PHE A 47 11.31 1.22 -7.03
C PHE A 47 12.56 0.89 -7.84
N LEU A 48 13.35 -0.09 -7.41
CA LEU A 48 14.55 -0.51 -8.16
C LEU A 48 14.20 -1.02 -9.55
N VAL A 49 13.17 -1.85 -9.67
CA VAL A 49 12.68 -2.35 -10.96
C VAL A 49 12.23 -1.21 -11.86
N ASN A 50 11.52 -0.22 -11.30
CA ASN A 50 11.07 0.96 -12.03
C ASN A 50 12.25 1.74 -12.63
N ILE A 51 13.30 1.99 -11.83
CA ILE A 51 14.51 2.68 -12.28
C ILE A 51 15.27 1.86 -13.33
N ILE A 52 15.39 0.54 -13.16
CA ILE A 52 16.03 -0.34 -14.15
C ILE A 52 15.33 -0.26 -15.49
N VAL A 53 13.99 -0.32 -15.51
CA VAL A 53 13.19 -0.17 -16.74
C VAL A 53 13.45 1.19 -17.38
N ALA A 54 13.50 2.27 -16.59
CA ALA A 54 13.77 3.61 -17.10
C ALA A 54 15.14 3.73 -17.74
N ILE A 55 16.17 3.15 -17.12
CA ILE A 55 17.53 3.13 -17.66
C ILE A 55 17.58 2.35 -18.96
N ILE A 56 16.97 1.17 -19.02
CA ILE A 56 16.95 0.32 -20.22
C ILE A 56 16.26 1.05 -21.38
N MET A 57 15.09 1.63 -21.14
CA MET A 57 14.32 2.30 -22.19
C MET A 57 15.00 3.57 -22.70
N ASN A 58 15.50 4.43 -21.81
CA ASN A 58 16.22 5.63 -22.25
C ASN A 58 17.51 5.28 -22.97
N LYS A 59 18.26 4.28 -22.49
CA LYS A 59 19.47 3.81 -23.19
C LYS A 59 19.14 3.23 -24.57
N ALA A 60 18.03 2.50 -24.70
CA ALA A 60 17.58 1.98 -25.99
C ALA A 60 17.12 3.09 -26.96
N ASN A 61 16.69 4.25 -26.44
CA ASN A 61 16.29 5.42 -27.21
C ASN A 61 17.44 6.42 -27.45
N GLY A 62 18.70 5.98 -27.34
CA GLY A 62 19.88 6.83 -27.57
C GLY A 62 20.38 7.61 -26.35
N GLY A 63 19.62 7.64 -25.25
CA GLY A 63 20.00 8.34 -24.03
C GLY A 63 18.86 9.17 -23.44
N THR A 64 19.12 9.85 -22.33
CA THR A 64 18.13 10.69 -21.66
C THR A 64 17.93 12.05 -22.34
N GLU A 65 18.83 12.43 -23.27
CA GLU A 65 18.65 13.61 -24.12
C GLU A 65 17.39 13.52 -24.99
N HIS A 66 17.04 12.31 -25.43
CA HIS A 66 15.85 12.00 -26.22
C HIS A 66 14.60 11.77 -25.38
N ALA A 67 14.67 11.90 -24.05
CA ALA A 67 13.53 11.65 -23.19
C ALA A 67 12.35 12.61 -23.47
N GLN A 68 12.62 13.82 -23.95
CA GLN A 68 11.58 14.81 -24.26
C GLN A 68 11.07 14.74 -25.70
N ASP A 69 11.55 13.79 -26.50
CA ASP A 69 11.10 13.61 -27.87
C ASP A 69 9.62 13.26 -27.94
N ILE A 70 8.94 13.88 -28.89
CA ILE A 70 7.50 13.73 -29.09
C ILE A 70 7.26 12.45 -29.87
N LEU A 71 6.48 11.53 -29.31
CA LEU A 71 6.05 10.32 -30.00
C LEU A 71 4.81 10.61 -30.86
N PHE A 72 3.81 11.26 -30.27
CA PHE A 72 2.59 11.68 -30.98
C PHE A 72 1.88 12.81 -30.23
N ASN A 73 1.05 13.57 -30.94
CA ASN A 73 0.22 14.62 -30.36
C ASN A 73 -1.10 14.04 -29.84
N LEU A 74 -1.58 14.54 -28.70
CA LEU A 74 -2.85 14.11 -28.13
C LEU A 74 -3.99 14.77 -28.91
N ALA A 75 -4.60 14.00 -29.84
CA ALA A 75 -5.83 14.35 -30.55
C ALA A 75 -5.86 15.78 -31.13
N GLY A 76 -4.76 16.20 -31.78
CA GLY A 76 -4.65 17.52 -32.41
C GLY A 76 -4.49 18.70 -31.44
N THR A 77 -4.32 18.44 -30.14
CA THR A 77 -4.03 19.48 -29.14
C THR A 77 -2.54 19.82 -29.09
N ARG A 78 -2.19 20.92 -28.39
CA ARG A 78 -0.80 21.31 -28.10
C ARG A 78 -0.06 20.36 -27.13
N TRP A 79 -0.78 19.39 -26.56
CA TRP A 79 -0.22 18.45 -25.60
C TRP A 79 0.35 17.26 -26.35
N ASN A 80 1.59 16.91 -26.02
CA ASN A 80 2.35 15.90 -26.74
C ASN A 80 2.64 14.73 -25.81
N PHE A 81 2.39 13.51 -26.29
CA PHE A 81 2.85 12.31 -25.62
C PHE A 81 4.33 12.13 -25.95
N ARG A 82 5.18 12.29 -24.94
CA ARG A 82 6.65 12.26 -25.07
C ARG A 82 7.22 10.91 -24.64
N PHE A 83 8.46 10.61 -25.04
CA PHE A 83 9.13 9.37 -24.66
C PHE A 83 9.24 9.18 -23.13
N THR A 84 9.53 10.25 -22.38
CA THR A 84 9.52 10.30 -20.91
C THR A 84 8.20 9.83 -20.30
N SER A 85 7.08 10.05 -21.00
CA SER A 85 5.75 9.63 -20.57
C SER A 85 5.54 8.13 -20.78
N LEU A 86 6.04 7.61 -21.90
CA LEU A 86 6.04 6.18 -22.20
C LEU A 86 6.88 5.42 -21.16
N VAL A 87 8.11 5.90 -20.90
CA VAL A 87 9.02 5.31 -19.91
C VAL A 87 8.36 5.27 -18.52
N TRP A 88 7.73 6.37 -18.11
CA TRP A 88 7.02 6.45 -16.83
C TRP A 88 5.90 5.40 -16.74
N LEU A 89 5.08 5.28 -17.79
CA LEU A 89 3.96 4.33 -17.81
C LEU A 89 4.43 2.87 -17.77
N VAL A 90 5.42 2.51 -18.60
CA VAL A 90 5.96 1.15 -18.66
C VAL A 90 6.66 0.79 -17.36
N GLY A 91 7.50 1.70 -16.83
CA GLY A 91 8.14 1.53 -15.53
C GLY A 91 7.12 1.32 -14.41
N PHE A 92 6.02 2.08 -14.41
CA PHE A 92 4.93 1.91 -13.45
C PHE A 92 4.31 0.51 -13.57
N VAL A 93 3.92 0.06 -14.77
CA VAL A 93 3.25 -1.23 -14.96
C VAL A 93 4.14 -2.38 -14.49
N VAL A 94 5.41 -2.41 -14.90
CA VAL A 94 6.36 -3.46 -14.54
C VAL A 94 6.61 -3.48 -13.02
N ALA A 95 6.82 -2.31 -12.42
CA ALA A 95 7.01 -2.20 -10.98
C ALA A 95 5.75 -2.59 -10.19
N ASN A 96 4.56 -2.22 -10.67
CA ASN A 96 3.29 -2.55 -10.03
C ASN A 96 3.04 -4.06 -10.04
N ILE A 97 3.24 -4.72 -11.19
CA ILE A 97 3.13 -6.18 -11.31
C ILE A 97 4.13 -6.87 -10.38
N THR A 98 5.40 -6.41 -10.37
CA THR A 98 6.44 -6.99 -9.50
C THR A 98 6.10 -6.83 -8.03
N ASN A 99 5.65 -5.64 -7.62
CA ASN A 99 5.20 -5.37 -6.26
C ASN A 99 4.00 -6.24 -5.87
N PHE A 100 3.02 -6.41 -6.75
CA PHE A 100 1.87 -7.27 -6.52
C PHE A 100 2.30 -8.72 -6.31
N GLN A 101 3.15 -9.23 -7.20
CA GLN A 101 3.63 -10.60 -7.15
C GLN A 101 4.45 -10.87 -5.88
N LEU A 102 5.28 -9.92 -5.45
CA LEU A 102 6.04 -10.02 -4.20
C LEU A 102 5.13 -9.97 -2.96
N ASN A 103 4.17 -9.04 -2.93
CA ASN A 103 3.17 -8.96 -1.86
C ASN A 103 2.36 -10.26 -1.73
N ARG A 104 1.99 -10.87 -2.87
CA ARG A 104 1.22 -12.12 -2.92
C ARG A 104 2.03 -13.37 -2.57
N SER A 105 3.28 -13.46 -3.01
CA SER A 105 4.12 -14.66 -2.85
C SER A 105 4.87 -14.72 -1.51
N TRP A 106 5.27 -13.57 -0.97
CA TRP A 106 6.13 -13.51 0.21
C TRP A 106 5.41 -13.05 1.49
N THR A 107 4.61 -11.99 1.43
CA THR A 107 4.04 -11.37 2.65
C THR A 107 2.85 -12.14 3.24
N PHE A 108 2.09 -12.88 2.42
CA PHE A 108 0.90 -13.62 2.86
C PHE A 108 0.87 -15.06 2.32
N LYS A 109 1.68 -15.96 2.88
CA LYS A 109 1.38 -17.39 2.80
C LYS A 109 0.11 -17.66 3.62
N ARG A 110 -1.05 -17.69 2.96
CA ARG A 110 -2.36 -18.05 3.54
C ARG A 110 -2.86 -19.36 2.94
N GLU A 111 -3.57 -20.15 3.74
CA GLU A 111 -4.20 -21.42 3.34
C GLU A 111 -5.29 -21.24 2.28
N TYR A 112 -5.88 -20.05 2.15
CA TYR A 112 -6.89 -19.74 1.12
C TYR A 112 -6.50 -18.47 0.34
N ARG A 113 -6.27 -18.60 -0.97
CA ARG A 113 -5.97 -17.48 -1.88
C ARG A 113 -7.19 -17.14 -2.73
N ARG A 114 -7.59 -15.87 -2.78
CA ARG A 114 -8.54 -15.41 -3.82
C ARG A 114 -7.82 -15.44 -5.18
N GLY A 115 -8.61 -15.51 -6.26
CA GLY A 115 -8.08 -15.54 -7.63
C GLY A 115 -7.21 -14.32 -7.93
N TRP A 116 -6.10 -14.53 -8.66
CA TRP A 116 -5.06 -13.53 -8.94
C TRP A 116 -5.65 -12.20 -9.45
N TRP A 117 -6.54 -12.28 -10.45
CA TRP A 117 -7.18 -11.11 -11.07
C TRP A 117 -8.05 -10.28 -10.12
N ARG A 118 -8.72 -10.92 -9.15
CA ARG A 118 -9.59 -10.22 -8.19
C ARG A 118 -8.80 -9.36 -7.20
N GLU A 119 -7.55 -9.74 -6.92
CA GLU A 119 -6.64 -8.96 -6.08
C GLU A 119 -5.81 -7.96 -6.88
N PHE A 120 -5.46 -8.32 -8.13
CA PHE A 120 -4.65 -7.47 -9.01
C PHE A 120 -5.35 -6.17 -9.38
N TRP A 121 -6.61 -6.20 -9.84
CA TRP A 121 -7.28 -4.98 -10.33
C TRP A 121 -7.43 -3.88 -9.27
N PRO A 122 -7.84 -4.16 -8.02
CA PRO A 122 -7.83 -3.15 -6.96
C PRO A 122 -6.43 -2.59 -6.66
N PHE A 123 -5.42 -3.47 -6.61
CA PHE A 123 -4.03 -3.06 -6.37
C PHE A 123 -3.49 -2.17 -7.50
N PHE A 124 -3.78 -2.53 -8.75
CA PHE A 124 -3.39 -1.79 -9.94
C PHE A 124 -4.11 -0.44 -10.02
N ALA A 125 -5.40 -0.38 -9.67
CA ALA A 125 -6.17 0.87 -9.66
C ALA A 125 -5.59 1.88 -8.65
N VAL A 126 -5.29 1.44 -7.43
CA VAL A 126 -4.63 2.27 -6.42
C VAL A 126 -3.25 2.73 -6.89
N GLY A 127 -2.47 1.80 -7.46
CA GLY A 127 -1.16 2.11 -8.05
C GLY A 127 -1.25 3.15 -9.16
N SER A 128 -2.29 3.09 -10.00
CA SER A 128 -2.49 4.00 -11.13
C SER A 128 -2.75 5.42 -10.67
N ILE A 129 -3.52 5.61 -9.59
CA ILE A 129 -3.73 6.93 -8.98
C ILE A 129 -2.38 7.51 -8.51
N ALA A 130 -1.56 6.71 -7.83
CA ALA A 130 -0.23 7.14 -7.41
C ALA A 130 0.68 7.45 -8.60
N ALA A 131 0.60 6.68 -9.69
CA ALA A 131 1.36 6.90 -10.91
C ALA A 131 0.97 8.20 -11.61
N ILE A 132 -0.32 8.55 -11.63
CA ILE A 132 -0.80 9.83 -12.17
C ILE A 132 -0.24 10.99 -11.33
N ILE A 133 -0.33 10.91 -10.00
CA ILE A 133 0.24 11.93 -9.10
C ILE A 133 1.75 12.07 -9.34
N GLY A 134 2.47 10.96 -9.46
CA GLY A 134 3.90 10.97 -9.72
C GLY A 134 4.27 11.56 -11.08
N MET A 135 3.45 11.34 -12.10
CA MET A 135 3.63 11.96 -13.41
C MET A 135 3.60 13.48 -13.30
N PHE A 136 2.63 14.05 -12.59
CA PHE A 136 2.56 15.50 -12.37
C PHE A 136 3.78 16.00 -11.60
N ILE A 137 4.18 15.32 -10.54
CA ILE A 137 5.39 15.66 -9.76
C ILE A 137 6.62 15.67 -10.66
N LYS A 138 6.79 14.66 -11.51
CA LYS A 138 7.89 14.58 -12.47
C LYS A 138 7.88 15.74 -13.47
N ILE A 139 6.70 16.11 -13.98
CA ILE A 139 6.53 17.28 -14.87
C ILE A 139 6.97 18.56 -14.14
N PHE A 140 6.61 18.73 -12.87
CA PHE A 140 7.05 19.89 -12.10
C PHE A 140 8.56 19.92 -11.87
N PHE A 141 9.23 18.79 -11.71
CA PHE A 141 10.70 18.74 -11.59
C PHE A 141 11.43 19.01 -12.91
N THR A 142 10.78 18.76 -14.05
CA THR A 142 11.40 18.85 -15.39
C THR A 142 11.01 20.10 -16.16
N ASN A 143 9.95 20.81 -15.77
CA ASN A 143 9.52 22.04 -16.42
C ASN A 143 10.31 23.26 -15.89
N PRO A 144 11.08 23.99 -16.73
CA PRO A 144 11.84 25.17 -16.31
C PRO A 144 11.02 26.30 -15.70
N THR A 145 9.72 26.38 -16.02
CA THR A 145 8.83 27.42 -15.46
C THR A 145 8.26 27.03 -14.10
N SER A 146 8.58 25.83 -13.60
CA SER A 146 8.09 25.33 -12.32
C SER A 146 8.94 25.85 -11.16
N PRO A 147 8.33 26.20 -10.00
CA PRO A 147 9.07 26.60 -8.80
C PRO A 147 10.00 25.52 -8.24
N ILE A 148 9.70 24.24 -8.52
CA ILE A 148 10.47 23.09 -8.05
C ILE A 148 11.28 22.43 -9.18
N TYR A 149 11.58 23.19 -10.25
CA TYR A 149 12.46 22.72 -11.31
C TYR A 149 13.82 22.29 -10.75
N LEU A 150 14.40 21.23 -11.31
CA LEU A 150 15.75 20.77 -10.96
C LEU A 150 16.79 21.52 -11.82
N PRO A 151 17.50 22.52 -11.26
CA PRO A 151 18.32 23.43 -12.05
C PRO A 151 19.68 22.83 -12.42
N GLU A 152 20.27 23.41 -13.45
CA GLU A 152 21.70 23.24 -13.75
C GLU A 152 22.57 23.92 -12.67
N PRO A 153 23.83 23.49 -12.47
CA PRO A 153 24.57 22.46 -13.21
C PRO A 153 24.38 21.03 -12.69
N TRP A 154 23.71 20.85 -11.55
CA TRP A 154 23.65 19.57 -10.83
C TRP A 154 22.81 18.51 -11.53
N PHE A 155 21.75 18.93 -12.24
CA PHE A 155 20.86 18.06 -12.99
C PHE A 155 20.90 18.46 -14.45
N ASN A 156 21.50 17.62 -15.30
CA ASN A 156 21.60 17.85 -16.73
C ASN A 156 21.69 16.49 -17.45
N GLU A 157 21.26 16.46 -18.71
CA GLU A 157 21.26 15.23 -19.50
C GLU A 157 22.63 14.84 -20.06
N GLY A 158 23.63 15.72 -19.94
CA GLY A 158 24.98 15.51 -20.46
C GLY A 158 25.85 14.53 -19.64
N ARG A 159 25.36 14.06 -18.49
CA ARG A 159 26.06 13.08 -17.64
C ARG A 159 25.06 12.05 -17.14
N GLY A 160 25.13 10.82 -17.64
CA GLY A 160 24.08 9.81 -17.45
C GLY A 160 23.52 9.63 -16.03
N ILE A 161 24.33 9.76 -14.97
CA ILE A 161 23.87 9.63 -13.57
C ILE A 161 23.28 10.95 -13.02
N GLN A 162 23.65 12.09 -13.59
CA GLN A 162 23.12 13.43 -13.25
C GLN A 162 21.88 13.81 -14.09
N SER A 163 21.38 12.87 -14.91
CA SER A 163 20.20 13.05 -15.73
C SER A 163 19.00 13.55 -14.92
N ARG A 164 18.42 14.67 -15.34
CA ARG A 164 17.22 15.24 -14.73
C ARG A 164 16.04 14.29 -14.89
N GLU A 165 15.96 13.60 -16.02
CA GLU A 165 15.00 12.54 -16.28
C GLU A 165 15.02 11.46 -15.19
N TYR A 166 16.19 10.94 -14.81
CA TYR A 166 16.27 9.92 -13.75
C TYR A 166 15.98 10.49 -12.36
N TRP A 167 16.52 11.65 -12.01
CA TRP A 167 16.32 12.23 -10.68
C TRP A 167 14.89 12.68 -10.43
N SER A 168 14.24 13.28 -11.43
CA SER A 168 12.82 13.64 -11.35
C SER A 168 11.94 12.39 -11.14
N GLN A 169 12.27 11.29 -11.81
CA GLN A 169 11.59 10.01 -11.63
C GLN A 169 11.81 9.43 -10.23
N ILE A 170 13.05 9.45 -9.73
CA ILE A 170 13.38 9.00 -8.37
C ILE A 170 12.58 9.79 -7.33
N PHE A 171 12.60 11.13 -7.40
CA PHE A 171 11.87 11.97 -6.45
C PHE A 171 10.36 11.75 -6.54
N ALA A 172 9.81 11.63 -7.75
CA ALA A 172 8.39 11.33 -7.92
C ALA A 172 8.00 10.00 -7.27
N ILE A 173 8.82 8.96 -7.37
CA ILE A 173 8.54 7.66 -6.72
C ILE A 173 8.68 7.75 -5.20
N ILE A 174 9.71 8.46 -4.70
CA ILE A 174 9.91 8.66 -3.25
C ILE A 174 8.68 9.36 -2.63
N VAL A 175 8.13 10.36 -3.31
CA VAL A 175 6.93 11.08 -2.84
C VAL A 175 5.67 10.21 -2.94
N THR A 176 5.53 9.42 -4.00
CA THR A 176 4.29 8.65 -4.25
C THR A 176 4.24 7.30 -3.54
N MET A 177 5.38 6.72 -3.19
CA MET A 177 5.43 5.43 -2.49
C MET A 177 4.71 5.46 -1.13
N PRO A 178 4.91 6.48 -0.25
CA PRO A 178 4.14 6.61 0.99
C PRO A 178 2.64 6.77 0.75
N ILE A 179 2.24 7.49 -0.31
CA ILE A 179 0.84 7.67 -0.69
C ILE A 179 0.23 6.31 -1.05
N ASN A 180 0.92 5.56 -1.91
CA ASN A 180 0.50 4.22 -2.32
C ASN A 180 0.39 3.26 -1.13
N PHE A 181 1.29 3.36 -0.14
CA PHE A 181 1.20 2.62 1.12
C PHE A 181 -0.08 2.94 1.89
N VAL A 182 -0.33 4.24 2.14
CA VAL A 182 -1.46 4.69 2.95
C VAL A 182 -2.77 4.26 2.29
N VAL A 183 -2.91 4.44 0.98
CA VAL A 183 -4.13 4.05 0.26
C VAL A 183 -4.36 2.54 0.30
N ASN A 184 -3.33 1.73 0.01
CA ASN A 184 -3.44 0.26 0.09
C ASN A 184 -3.77 -0.23 1.51
N LYS A 185 -3.19 0.40 2.54
CA LYS A 185 -3.44 0.07 3.94
C LYS A 185 -4.86 0.43 4.37
N LEU A 186 -5.33 1.64 4.04
CA LEU A 186 -6.69 2.09 4.36
C LEU A 186 -7.77 1.27 3.64
N TRP A 187 -7.52 0.88 2.38
CA TRP A 187 -8.42 0.00 1.63
C TRP A 187 -8.47 -1.41 2.24
N THR A 188 -7.32 -2.00 2.57
CA THR A 188 -7.26 -3.34 3.20
C THR A 188 -7.98 -3.37 4.54
N PHE A 189 -7.85 -2.32 5.36
CA PHE A 189 -8.58 -2.25 6.64
C PHE A 189 -10.08 -1.97 6.48
N ARG A 190 -10.50 -1.21 5.45
CA ARG A 190 -11.92 -1.05 5.12
C ARG A 190 -12.54 -2.36 4.61
N ALA A 191 -11.82 -3.14 3.81
CA ALA A 191 -12.29 -4.44 3.32
C ALA A 191 -12.50 -5.46 4.45
N VAL A 192 -11.67 -5.44 5.50
CA VAL A 192 -11.84 -6.28 6.70
C VAL A 192 -13.05 -5.88 7.55
N LYS A 193 -13.52 -4.63 7.45
CA LYS A 193 -14.74 -4.16 8.14
C LYS A 193 -16.05 -4.60 7.46
N HIS A 194 -16.00 -5.14 6.25
CA HIS A 194 -17.20 -5.62 5.52
C HIS A 194 -17.31 -7.15 5.41
N SER A 195 -16.29 -7.89 5.83
CA SER A 195 -16.48 -9.27 6.29
C SER A 195 -16.99 -9.21 7.73
N GLY A 196 -18.31 -9.16 7.91
CA GLY A 196 -18.94 -9.45 9.19
C GLY A 196 -18.55 -10.87 9.64
N GLU A 197 -18.52 -11.07 10.97
CA GLU A 197 -18.11 -12.28 11.71
C GLU A 197 -16.58 -12.44 11.88
N LEU A 198 -15.97 -12.51 13.06
CA LEU A 198 -16.30 -12.33 14.47
C LEU A 198 -15.02 -11.74 15.10
N PRO A 199 -15.08 -10.87 16.12
CA PRO A 199 -13.89 -10.57 16.90
C PRO A 199 -13.39 -11.87 17.52
N MET A 200 -12.13 -12.25 17.25
CA MET A 200 -11.42 -13.27 18.02
C MET A 200 -11.25 -12.76 19.46
N VAL A 201 -12.33 -12.88 20.23
CA VAL A 201 -12.38 -12.84 21.69
C VAL A 201 -13.20 -14.07 22.09
N ALA A 202 -12.65 -15.25 21.80
CA ALA A 202 -13.10 -16.52 22.34
C ALA A 202 -11.93 -17.52 22.36
N SER A 203 -10.77 -17.05 22.82
CA SER A 203 -9.65 -17.91 23.19
C SER A 203 -9.00 -17.34 24.44
N ALA A 204 -9.79 -17.23 25.50
CA ALA A 204 -9.31 -17.09 26.86
C ALA A 204 -10.46 -17.48 27.80
N VAL A 205 -10.15 -18.36 28.74
CA VAL A 205 -11.00 -18.86 29.84
C VAL A 205 -11.92 -20.03 29.46
N VAL A 206 -11.32 -21.20 29.32
CA VAL A 206 -11.95 -22.42 29.87
C VAL A 206 -11.62 -22.38 31.35
N PRO A 207 -12.58 -22.24 32.28
CA PRO A 207 -12.31 -22.52 33.68
C PRO A 207 -12.19 -24.05 33.80
N GLU A 208 -11.00 -24.50 34.15
CA GLU A 208 -10.75 -25.87 34.62
C GLU A 208 -11.53 -26.03 35.93
N SER A 209 -12.73 -26.62 35.84
CA SER A 209 -13.49 -27.03 37.01
C SER A 209 -12.85 -28.28 37.57
N TYR A 210 -12.13 -28.12 38.68
CA TYR A 210 -11.96 -29.18 39.67
C TYR A 210 -13.35 -29.63 40.13
N ASP A 211 -13.62 -30.93 40.01
CA ASP A 211 -14.62 -31.61 40.82
C ASP A 211 -14.00 -32.92 41.31
N ASP A 212 -13.37 -32.84 42.49
CA ASP A 212 -13.15 -33.98 43.36
C ASP A 212 -14.47 -34.26 44.09
N GLY A 213 -14.90 -35.52 44.11
CA GLY A 213 -15.67 -36.04 45.25
C GLY A 213 -16.98 -36.76 44.95
N ASP A 214 -16.88 -38.09 44.91
CA ASP A 214 -17.76 -39.06 45.58
C ASP A 214 -19.26 -39.15 45.19
N ALA A 215 -19.65 -40.33 44.69
CA ALA A 215 -20.35 -41.35 45.48
C ALA A 215 -21.18 -42.33 44.63
N ALA A 216 -21.13 -43.59 45.07
CA ALA A 216 -22.11 -44.68 44.87
C ALA A 216 -22.13 -45.39 43.50
N GLU A 217 -22.28 -46.72 43.37
CA GLU A 217 -22.23 -47.89 44.26
C GLU A 217 -22.52 -49.11 43.35
N SER A 218 -22.01 -50.29 43.70
CA SER A 218 -22.57 -51.62 43.38
C SER A 218 -22.61 -52.11 41.90
N ARG A 219 -21.67 -52.98 41.53
CA ARG A 219 -21.83 -54.45 41.40
C ARG A 219 -20.66 -55.07 40.63
#